data_AF-A0AAU3SY27-F1
#
_entry.id   AF-A0AAU3SY27-F1
#
_cell.length_a   1.000
_cell.length_b   1.000
_cell.length_c   1.000
_cell.angle_alpha   90.00
_cell.angle_beta   90.00
_cell.angle_gamma   90.00
#
_symmetry.space_group_name_H-M   'P 1'
#
loop_
_entity.id
_entity.type
_entity.pdbx_description
1 polymer ?
#
loop_
_entity_poly.entity_id
_entity_poly.type
_entity_poly.pdbx_seq_one_letter_code
_entity_poly.pdbx_strand_id
1 'polypeptide(L)'
;MVFTVAHGSGAPTDTVMRASTLSCSYTAEGTHPAPRAACDALNATDGELDRLLATPNASRACPKHFAPVTVTADGVLHGRRVAWKHTFSNACMMSATLNGNPVYAF
;
A
#
# COMPACT_ATOMS: atom_id res chain seq x y z
N MET A 1 11.06 -1.52 -5.64
CA MET A 1 10.10 -0.53 -5.13
C MET A 1 10.18 -0.50 -3.61
N VAL A 2 9.80 0.62 -3.01
CA VAL A 2 9.65 0.79 -1.55
C VAL A 2 8.20 1.14 -1.24
N PHE A 3 7.66 0.49 -0.22
CA PHE A 3 6.32 0.74 0.30
C PHE A 3 6.42 1.23 1.72
N THR A 4 5.63 2.25 2.07
CA THR A 4 5.62 2.80 3.42
C THR A 4 4.21 2.94 3.96
N VAL A 5 4.09 2.92 5.29
CA VAL A 5 2.87 3.28 6.02
C VAL A 5 3.26 4.33 7.06
N ALA A 6 2.65 5.51 7.00
CA ALA A 6 2.91 6.63 7.88
C ALA A 6 1.65 7.09 8.62
N HIS A 7 1.81 7.59 9.83
CA HIS A 7 0.76 8.32 10.54
C HIS A 7 0.77 9.77 10.09
N GLY A 8 -0.36 10.25 9.57
CA GLY A 8 -0.51 11.60 9.04
C GLY A 8 -1.08 11.64 7.63
N SER A 9 -1.16 12.86 7.10
CA SER A 9 -1.86 13.19 5.85
C SER A 9 -0.93 13.20 4.62
N GLY A 10 0.26 12.61 4.73
CA GLY A 10 1.26 12.55 3.68
C GLY A 10 2.15 13.78 3.60
N ALA A 11 2.40 14.45 4.74
CA ALA A 11 3.36 15.53 4.87
C ALA A 11 4.79 14.98 5.04
N PRO A 12 5.84 15.73 4.64
CA PRO A 12 7.23 15.27 4.77
C PRO A 12 7.69 15.00 6.20
N THR A 13 6.99 15.58 7.19
CA THR A 13 7.27 15.44 8.62
C THR A 13 6.49 14.32 9.29
N ASP A 14 5.63 13.61 8.55
CA ASP A 14 4.82 12.53 9.09
C ASP A 14 5.73 11.36 9.53
N THR A 15 5.34 10.70 10.62
CA THR A 15 6.13 9.59 11.16
C THR A 15 5.87 8.32 10.35
N VAL A 16 6.91 7.80 9.71
CA VAL A 16 6.88 6.49 9.03
C VAL A 16 6.90 5.39 10.09
N MET A 17 5.84 4.57 10.11
CA MET A 17 5.67 3.51 11.10
C MET A 17 6.35 2.21 10.68
N ARG A 18 6.31 1.92 9.38
CA ARG A 18 6.90 0.71 8.79
C ARG A 18 7.14 0.92 7.29
N ALA A 19 8.12 0.19 6.77
CA ALA A 19 8.46 0.18 5.37
C ALA A 19 8.92 -1.21 4.92
N SER A 20 8.67 -1.55 3.66
CA SER A 20 9.17 -2.77 3.05
C SER A 20 9.74 -2.50 1.66
N THR A 21 10.71 -3.30 1.26
CA THR A 21 11.25 -3.30 -0.09
C THR A 21 10.72 -4.50 -0.85
N LEU A 22 10.55 -4.32 -2.16
CA LEU A 22 10.14 -5.37 -3.07
C LEU A 22 10.86 -5.22 -4.41
N SER A 23 11.45 -6.30 -4.89
CA SER A 23 11.97 -6.43 -6.26
C SER A 23 11.20 -7.54 -6.95
N CYS A 24 10.61 -7.23 -8.10
CA CYS A 24 9.85 -8.16 -8.93
C CYS A 24 10.63 -8.40 -10.23
N SER A 25 11.43 -9.45 -10.25
CA SER A 25 12.19 -9.90 -11.43
C SER A 25 12.03 -11.41 -11.59
N TYR A 26 13.05 -12.11 -12.06
CA TYR A 26 13.09 -13.57 -12.07
C TYR A 26 12.80 -14.15 -10.68
N THR A 27 13.42 -13.58 -9.64
CA THR A 27 13.08 -13.78 -8.23
C THR A 27 12.19 -12.66 -7.71
N ALA A 28 11.31 -13.00 -6.76
CA ALA A 28 10.58 -12.01 -5.95
C ALA A 28 11.24 -11.94 -4.58
N GLU A 29 11.76 -10.76 -4.21
CA GLU A 29 12.63 -10.59 -3.05
C GLU A 29 12.49 -9.21 -2.41
N GLY A 30 13.13 -9.02 -1.25
CA GLY A 30 13.08 -7.79 -0.45
C GLY A 30 12.72 -8.08 1.00
N THR A 31 12.45 -7.04 1.78
CA THR A 31 12.04 -7.18 3.18
C THR A 31 10.53 -7.45 3.34
N HIS A 32 9.76 -7.42 2.25
CA HIS A 32 8.34 -7.75 2.26
C HIS A 32 8.13 -9.21 2.72
N PRO A 33 7.20 -9.52 3.66
CA PRO A 33 7.03 -10.87 4.22
C PRO A 33 6.46 -11.88 3.20
N ALA A 34 5.75 -11.40 2.18
CA ALA A 34 5.24 -12.22 1.09
C ALA A 34 5.61 -11.64 -0.29
N PRO A 35 6.89 -11.68 -0.72
CA PRO A 35 7.34 -10.96 -1.91
C PRO A 35 6.60 -11.38 -3.18
N ARG A 36 6.42 -12.70 -3.37
CA ARG A 36 5.77 -13.20 -4.59
C ARG A 36 4.32 -12.75 -4.71
N ALA A 37 3.54 -12.90 -3.64
CA ALA A 37 2.15 -12.48 -3.61
C ALA A 37 2.00 -10.96 -3.82
N ALA A 38 2.91 -10.15 -3.26
CA ALA A 38 2.93 -8.70 -3.50
C ALA A 38 3.26 -8.36 -4.95
N CYS A 39 4.22 -9.04 -5.58
CA CYS A 39 4.51 -8.86 -7.01
C CYS A 39 3.33 -9.25 -7.90
N ASP A 40 2.66 -10.35 -7.62
CA ASP A 40 1.48 -10.79 -8.38
C ASP A 40 0.33 -9.76 -8.24
N ALA A 41 0.11 -9.23 -7.04
CA ALA A 41 -0.88 -8.18 -6.78
C ALA A 41 -0.54 -6.85 -7.48
N LEU A 42 0.75 -6.45 -7.52
CA LEU A 42 1.20 -5.29 -8.29
C LEU A 42 0.97 -5.49 -9.79
N ASN A 43 1.30 -6.66 -10.32
CA ASN A 43 1.10 -6.96 -11.74
C ASN A 43 -0.38 -6.89 -12.14
N ALA A 44 -1.29 -7.34 -11.26
CA ALA A 44 -2.73 -7.25 -11.48
C ALA A 44 -3.26 -5.81 -11.58
N THR A 45 -2.51 -4.81 -11.12
CA THR A 45 -2.89 -3.39 -11.27
C THR A 45 -2.68 -2.86 -12.68
N ASP A 46 -1.92 -3.54 -13.53
CA ASP A 46 -1.47 -3.04 -14.84
C ASP A 46 -0.79 -1.66 -14.74
N GLY A 47 -0.12 -1.39 -13.61
CA GLY A 47 0.56 -0.12 -13.33
C GLY A 47 -0.34 0.98 -12.74
N GLU A 48 -1.65 0.75 -12.61
CA GLU A 48 -2.59 1.69 -11.98
C GLU A 48 -2.80 1.34 -10.49
N LEU A 49 -1.96 1.90 -9.62
CA LEU A 49 -1.95 1.54 -8.19
C LEU A 49 -3.25 1.88 -7.44
N ASP A 50 -4.11 2.75 -7.98
CA ASP A 50 -5.45 2.97 -7.42
C ASP A 50 -6.33 1.71 -7.47
N ARG A 51 -6.01 0.74 -8.33
CA ARG A 51 -6.68 -0.59 -8.36
C ARG A 51 -6.37 -1.46 -7.14
N LEU A 52 -5.39 -1.08 -6.31
CA LEU A 52 -5.16 -1.71 -5.01
C LEU A 52 -6.28 -1.38 -4.00
N LEU A 53 -7.05 -0.31 -4.26
CA LEU A 53 -8.12 0.16 -3.40
C LEU A 53 -9.41 -0.56 -3.79
N ALA A 54 -9.76 -1.61 -3.06
CA ALA A 54 -11.01 -2.32 -3.25
C ALA A 54 -12.19 -1.51 -2.67
N THR A 55 -13.39 -1.72 -3.24
CA THR A 55 -14.61 -1.24 -2.58
C THR A 55 -14.73 -1.93 -1.22
N PRO A 56 -14.81 -1.19 -0.11
CA PRO A 56 -14.91 -1.79 1.22
C PRO A 56 -16.12 -2.70 1.32
N ASN A 57 -15.97 -3.84 1.99
CA ASN A 57 -17.10 -4.72 2.29
C ASN A 57 -18.18 -3.93 3.06
N ALA A 58 -19.40 -3.89 2.54
CA ALA A 58 -20.53 -3.15 3.13
C ALA A 58 -20.88 -3.60 4.56
N SER A 59 -20.52 -4.84 4.92
CA SER A 59 -20.70 -5.38 6.29
C SER A 59 -19.62 -4.91 7.27
N ARG A 60 -18.54 -4.27 6.80
CA ARG A 60 -17.43 -3.81 7.63
C ARG A 60 -17.67 -2.36 8.05
N ALA A 61 -18.10 -2.17 9.30
CA ALA A 61 -18.24 -0.86 9.90
C ALA A 61 -16.89 -0.35 10.42
N CYS A 62 -16.52 0.89 10.07
CA CYS A 62 -15.38 1.60 10.63
C CYS A 62 -15.81 2.83 11.43
N PRO A 63 -15.14 3.12 12.56
CA PRO A 63 -15.39 4.34 13.32
C PRO A 63 -15.05 5.58 12.49
N LYS A 64 -15.70 6.70 12.82
CA LYS A 64 -15.59 7.97 12.07
C LYS A 64 -14.55 8.95 12.62
N HIS A 65 -13.74 8.54 13.60
CA HIS A 65 -12.66 9.39 14.09
C HIS A 65 -11.63 9.64 12.98
N PHE A 66 -11.01 10.81 13.01
CA PHE A 66 -9.98 11.20 12.05
C PHE A 66 -8.59 11.04 12.69
N ALA A 67 -7.87 10.02 12.24
CA ALA A 67 -6.50 9.72 12.65
C ALA A 67 -5.78 9.18 11.39
N PRO A 68 -5.39 10.08 10.47
CA PRO A 68 -5.08 9.70 9.10
C PRO A 68 -3.87 8.78 9.02
N VAL A 69 -3.93 7.85 8.08
CA VAL A 69 -2.84 6.94 7.75
C VAL A 69 -2.59 7.05 6.26
N THR A 70 -1.34 7.30 5.88
CA THR A 70 -0.93 7.42 4.48
C THR A 70 -0.04 6.27 4.10
N VAL A 71 -0.32 5.66 2.95
CA VAL A 71 0.54 4.66 2.32
C VAL A 71 1.25 5.26 1.13
N THR A 72 2.49 4.84 0.86
CA THR A 72 3.21 5.22 -0.36
C THR A 72 3.74 4.00 -1.10
N ALA A 73 3.94 4.17 -2.40
CA ALA A 73 4.65 3.24 -3.28
C ALA A 73 5.56 4.06 -4.21
N ASP A 74 6.86 3.87 -4.07
CA ASP A 74 7.86 4.62 -4.80
C ASP A 74 8.85 3.66 -5.49
N GLY A 75 9.24 3.99 -6.73
CA GLY A 75 10.25 3.24 -7.47
C GLY A 75 9.91 3.07 -8.95
N VAL A 76 10.08 1.86 -9.47
CA VAL A 76 9.86 1.51 -10.88
C VAL A 76 9.06 0.22 -10.97
N LEU A 77 8.03 0.22 -11.80
CA LEU A 77 7.19 -0.94 -12.14
C LEU A 77 7.10 -1.04 -13.68
N HIS A 78 7.47 -2.18 -14.26
CA HIS A 78 7.51 -2.39 -15.71
C HIS A 78 8.22 -1.26 -16.49
N GLY A 79 9.33 -0.75 -15.96
CA GLY A 79 10.12 0.33 -16.56
C GLY A 79 9.55 1.73 -16.40
N ARG A 80 8.37 1.89 -15.77
CA ARG A 80 7.74 3.20 -15.51
C ARG A 80 8.01 3.66 -14.09
N ARG A 81 8.34 4.93 -13.92
CA ARG A 81 8.51 5.54 -12.59
C ARG A 81 7.16 5.57 -11.87
N VAL A 82 7.15 5.09 -10.64
CA VAL A 82 6.01 5.12 -9.74
C VAL A 82 6.31 6.08 -8.58
N ALA A 83 5.38 6.98 -8.33
CA ALA A 83 5.34 7.85 -7.15
C ALA A 83 3.87 7.99 -6.78
N TRP A 84 3.37 7.07 -5.96
CA TRP A 84 1.96 6.96 -5.61
C TRP A 84 1.79 7.05 -4.10
N LYS A 85 0.71 7.70 -3.67
CA LYS A 85 0.31 7.74 -2.28
C LYS A 85 -1.20 7.77 -2.14
N HIS A 86 -1.69 7.23 -1.03
CA HIS A 86 -3.10 7.31 -0.67
C HIS A 86 -3.26 7.52 0.83
N THR A 87 -4.16 8.42 1.21
CA THR A 87 -4.44 8.75 2.62
C THR A 87 -5.83 8.24 3.00
N PHE A 88 -5.88 7.41 4.04
CA PHE A 88 -7.11 6.94 4.66
C PHE A 88 -7.43 7.79 5.88
N SER A 89 -8.71 7.96 6.19
CA SER A 89 -9.16 8.74 7.34
C SER A 89 -8.78 8.11 8.69
N ASN A 90 -8.62 6.79 8.72
CA ASN A 90 -8.07 6.03 9.84
C ASN A 90 -7.61 4.63 9.40
N ALA A 91 -6.91 3.93 10.30
CA ALA A 91 -6.39 2.58 10.07
C ALA A 91 -7.48 1.52 9.76
N CYS A 92 -8.69 1.68 10.31
CA CYS A 92 -9.80 0.78 9.97
C CYS A 92 -10.18 0.91 8.50
N MET A 93 -10.34 2.16 8.01
CA MET A 93 -10.63 2.43 6.61
C MET A 93 -9.50 1.93 5.69
N MET A 94 -8.23 2.12 6.06
CA MET A 94 -7.10 1.53 5.34
C MET A 94 -7.27 0.02 5.18
N SER A 95 -7.49 -0.70 6.29
CA SER A 95 -7.62 -2.15 6.27
C SER A 95 -8.88 -2.61 5.51
N ALA A 96 -9.96 -1.84 5.56
CA ALA A 96 -11.21 -2.14 4.84
C ALA A 96 -11.07 -1.96 3.34
N THR A 97 -10.39 -0.90 2.89
CA THR A 97 -10.19 -0.57 1.48
C THR A 97 -9.09 -1.42 0.84
N LEU A 98 -7.97 -1.65 1.53
CA LEU A 98 -6.91 -2.52 1.01
C LEU A 98 -7.27 -4.01 1.12
N ASN A 99 -8.23 -4.36 1.97
CA ASN A 99 -8.84 -5.69 2.06
C ASN A 99 -7.82 -6.87 2.07
N GLY A 100 -6.73 -6.73 2.83
CA GLY A 100 -5.70 -7.77 2.91
C GLY A 100 -4.85 -7.92 1.66
N ASN A 101 -4.85 -6.94 0.75
CA ASN A 101 -4.00 -6.94 -0.44
C ASN A 101 -2.53 -7.15 -0.03
N PRO A 102 -1.83 -8.14 -0.63
CA PRO A 102 -0.47 -8.48 -0.26
C PRO A 102 0.52 -7.32 -0.30
N VAL A 103 0.32 -6.29 -1.13
CA VAL A 103 1.24 -5.15 -1.27
C VAL A 103 1.48 -4.37 0.02
N TYR A 104 0.46 -4.28 0.89
CA TYR A 104 0.53 -3.56 2.18
C TYR A 104 0.32 -4.48 3.39
N ALA A 105 0.56 -5.79 3.21
CA ALA A 105 0.45 -6.80 4.26
C ALA A 105 1.80 -7.06 4.95
N PHE A 106 2.44 -5.98 5.42
CA PHE A 106 3.73 -5.98 6.14
C PHE A 106 3.71 -5.07 7.37
#